data_AF-R4Z5E5-F1
#
_entry.id   AF-R4Z5E5-F1
#
_cell.length_a   1.000
_cell.length_b   1.000
_cell.length_c   1.000
_cell.angle_alpha   90.00
_cell.angle_beta   90.00
_cell.angle_gamma   90.00
#
_symmetry.space_group_name_H-M   'P 1'
#
loop_
_entity.id
_entity.type
_entity.pdbx_description
1 polymer ?
#
loop_
_entity_poly.entity_id
_entity_poly.type
_entity_poly.pdbx_seq_one_letter_code
_entity_poly.pdbx_strand_id
1 'polypeptide(L)'
;MGIGSTGYNILNVLHILCAVVAFGPLFLYPSLQRAGATAQIAKLHLYMVIPAMVLLWVFGMGLVGMSDEAIQMSDVWISGGLGAWLVALGVSVFLVRPALTEVGDSAKSKLAAGTGVIHLMLVIGLYFMVFKP
;
A
#
# COMPACT_ATOMS: atom_id res chain seq x y z
N MET A 1 -10.27 22.77 5.93
CA MET A 1 -9.38 22.90 7.11
C MET A 1 -8.00 22.96 6.53
N GLY A 2 -7.44 24.16 6.34
CA GLY A 2 -6.26 24.32 5.48
C GLY A 2 -5.05 23.48 5.85
N ILE A 3 -4.19 23.36 4.84
CA ILE A 3 -2.85 22.80 4.95
C ILE A 3 -2.14 23.41 6.17
N GLY A 4 -1.51 22.57 6.97
CA GLY A 4 -0.76 22.97 8.16
C GLY A 4 -1.58 23.09 9.45
N SER A 5 -2.91 22.93 9.37
CA SER A 5 -3.75 22.79 10.58
C SER A 5 -3.42 21.52 11.36
N THR A 6 -3.74 21.50 12.66
CA THR A 6 -3.52 20.32 13.53
C THR A 6 -4.18 19.06 12.96
N GLY A 7 -5.44 19.17 12.50
CA GLY A 7 -6.15 18.04 11.89
C GLY A 7 -5.46 17.52 10.63
N TYR A 8 -5.03 18.43 9.74
CA TYR A 8 -4.30 18.07 8.53
C TYR A 8 -2.99 17.33 8.86
N ASN A 9 -2.23 17.82 9.83
CA ASN A 9 -0.96 17.20 10.22
C ASN A 9 -1.16 15.81 10.86
N ILE A 10 -2.21 15.62 11.67
CA ILE A 10 -2.57 14.30 12.21
C ILE A 10 -2.88 13.32 11.07
N LEU A 11 -3.73 13.71 10.11
CA LEU A 11 -4.02 12.87 8.95
C LEU A 11 -2.76 12.55 8.14
N ASN A 12 -1.86 13.51 7.99
CA ASN A 12 -0.61 13.33 7.25
C ASN A 12 0.29 12.28 7.93
N VAL A 13 0.44 12.36 9.24
CA VAL A 13 1.18 11.34 10.01
C VAL A 13 0.51 9.97 9.88
N LEU A 14 -0.82 9.90 9.97
CA LEU A 14 -1.57 8.64 9.82
C LEU A 14 -1.43 8.05 8.41
N HIS A 15 -1.46 8.88 7.36
CA HIS A 15 -1.24 8.46 5.98
C HIS A 15 0.14 7.81 5.81
N ILE A 16 1.19 8.49 6.30
CA ILE A 16 2.57 7.97 6.24
C ILE A 16 2.72 6.69 7.06
N LEU A 17 2.16 6.64 8.26
CA LEU A 17 2.19 5.45 9.11
C LEU A 17 1.50 4.26 8.43
N CYS A 18 0.36 4.48 7.78
CA CYS A 18 -0.33 3.45 7.03
C CYS A 18 0.52 2.92 5.86
N ALA A 19 1.31 3.78 5.19
CA ALA A 19 2.24 3.29 4.18
C ALA A 19 3.28 2.34 4.80
N VAL A 20 3.87 2.71 5.93
CA VAL A 20 4.83 1.85 6.64
C VAL A 20 4.20 0.49 7.01
N VAL A 21 2.98 0.49 7.54
CA VAL A 21 2.28 -0.74 7.93
C VAL A 21 1.80 -1.56 6.72
N ALA A 22 1.40 -0.92 5.63
CA ALA A 22 0.95 -1.59 4.40
C ALA A 22 2.11 -2.29 3.69
N PHE A 23 3.28 -1.66 3.63
CA PHE A 23 4.41 -2.18 2.84
C PHE A 23 5.47 -2.89 3.67
N GLY A 24 5.67 -2.51 4.94
CA GLY A 24 6.71 -3.05 5.83
C GLY A 24 6.69 -4.59 5.95
N PRO A 25 5.55 -5.24 6.21
CA PRO A 25 5.50 -6.70 6.31
C PRO A 25 5.89 -7.43 5.01
N LEU A 26 5.68 -6.82 3.84
CA LEU A 26 5.97 -7.45 2.54
C LEU A 26 7.45 -7.77 2.36
N PHE A 27 8.35 -6.99 2.97
CA PHE A 27 9.79 -7.23 2.96
C PHE A 27 10.19 -8.51 3.72
N LEU A 28 9.33 -8.99 4.62
CA LEU A 28 9.57 -10.20 5.41
C LEU A 28 9.01 -11.45 4.73
N TYR A 29 8.20 -11.31 3.67
CA TYR A 29 7.54 -12.46 3.04
C TYR A 29 8.53 -13.49 2.50
N PRO A 30 9.63 -13.11 1.81
CA PRO A 30 10.59 -14.10 1.31
C PRO A 30 11.28 -14.89 2.44
N SER A 31 11.62 -14.26 3.56
CA SER A 31 12.26 -14.96 4.69
C SER A 31 11.27 -15.88 5.40
N LEU A 32 10.05 -15.39 5.68
CA LEU A 32 8.98 -16.19 6.27
C LEU A 32 8.59 -17.38 5.38
N GLN A 33 8.55 -17.19 4.06
CA GLN A 33 8.22 -18.25 3.11
C GLN A 33 9.28 -19.36 3.12
N ARG A 34 10.57 -19.00 3.14
CA ARG A 34 11.68 -19.97 3.26
C ARG A 34 11.65 -20.71 4.60
N ALA A 35 11.17 -20.07 5.66
CA ALA A 35 10.97 -20.69 6.97
C ALA A 35 9.68 -21.54 7.07
N GLY A 36 8.89 -21.66 5.99
CA GLY A 36 7.62 -22.39 6.00
C GLY A 36 6.50 -21.70 6.78
N ALA A 37 6.66 -20.42 7.13
CA ALA A 37 5.75 -19.64 7.96
C ALA A 37 4.57 -19.03 7.17
N THR A 38 3.94 -19.83 6.29
CA THR A 38 2.87 -19.37 5.39
C THR A 38 1.65 -18.84 6.14
N ALA A 39 1.30 -19.44 7.28
CA ALA A 39 0.19 -18.96 8.12
C ALA A 39 0.46 -17.56 8.69
N GLN A 40 1.71 -17.28 9.07
CA GLN A 40 2.14 -15.97 9.55
C GLN A 40 2.09 -14.92 8.43
N ILE A 41 2.53 -15.28 7.21
CA ILE A 41 2.38 -14.42 6.03
C ILE A 41 0.92 -14.08 5.82
N ALA A 42 0.03 -15.08 5.86
CA ALA A 42 -1.40 -14.87 5.65
C ALA A 42 -2.00 -13.94 6.71
N LYS A 43 -1.63 -14.12 7.98
CA LYS A 43 -2.07 -13.24 9.07
C LYS A 43 -1.59 -11.80 8.86
N LEU A 44 -0.31 -11.60 8.54
CA LEU A 44 0.23 -10.28 8.24
C LEU A 44 -0.48 -9.63 7.04
N HIS A 45 -0.72 -10.39 5.99
CA HIS A 45 -1.33 -9.85 4.77
C HIS A 45 -2.78 -9.41 5.00
N LEU A 46 -3.58 -10.28 5.62
CA LEU A 46 -5.02 -10.07 5.78
C LEU A 46 -5.35 -9.07 6.89
N TYR A 47 -4.58 -9.05 7.98
CA TYR A 47 -4.90 -8.23 9.15
C TYR A 47 -4.05 -6.97 9.28
N MET A 48 -2.93 -6.84 8.55
CA MET A 48 -2.11 -5.62 8.57
C MET A 48 -2.03 -4.98 7.19
N VAL A 49 -1.55 -5.71 6.17
CA VAL A 49 -1.27 -5.13 4.85
C VAL A 49 -2.54 -4.59 4.19
N ILE A 50 -3.56 -5.42 3.99
CA ILE A 50 -4.79 -5.00 3.30
C ILE A 50 -5.51 -3.87 4.07
N PRO A 51 -5.77 -3.98 5.38
CA PRO A 51 -6.40 -2.90 6.13
C PRO A 51 -5.60 -1.60 6.09
N ALA A 52 -4.27 -1.66 6.25
CA ALA A 52 -3.43 -0.46 6.16
C ALA A 52 -3.40 0.13 4.75
N MET A 53 -3.49 -0.69 3.70
CA MET A 53 -3.61 -0.24 2.32
C MET A 53 -4.91 0.55 2.10
N VAL A 54 -6.03 0.10 2.68
CA VAL A 54 -7.31 0.82 2.63
C VAL A 54 -7.22 2.13 3.40
N LEU A 55 -6.69 2.11 4.63
CA LEU A 55 -6.54 3.30 5.45
C LEU A 55 -5.56 4.32 4.84
N LEU A 56 -4.50 3.85 4.18
CA LEU A 56 -3.58 4.69 3.42
C LEU A 56 -4.34 5.56 2.41
N TRP A 57 -5.25 4.95 1.64
CA TRP A 57 -6.09 5.69 0.71
C TRP A 57 -7.08 6.61 1.41
N VAL A 58 -7.77 6.15 2.46
CA VAL A 58 -8.72 6.98 3.22
C VAL A 58 -8.04 8.25 3.73
N PHE A 59 -6.86 8.13 4.34
CA PHE A 59 -6.12 9.29 4.84
C PHE A 59 -5.55 10.15 3.72
N GLY A 60 -5.11 9.55 2.60
CA GLY A 60 -4.62 10.30 1.43
C GLY A 60 -5.73 11.16 0.81
N MET A 61 -6.90 10.57 0.58
CA MET A 61 -8.08 11.30 0.07
C MET A 61 -8.59 12.33 1.08
N GLY A 62 -8.48 12.03 2.39
CA GLY A 62 -8.77 12.99 3.45
C GLY A 62 -7.87 14.22 3.37
N LEU A 63 -6.56 14.05 3.11
CA LEU A 63 -5.63 15.17 2.91
C LEU A 63 -6.00 16.01 1.70
N VAL A 64 -6.35 15.38 0.57
CA VAL A 64 -6.85 16.08 -0.62
C VAL A 64 -8.08 16.91 -0.28
N GLY A 65 -9.09 16.30 0.36
CA GLY A 65 -10.33 16.98 0.72
C GLY A 65 -10.18 18.10 1.76
N MET A 66 -9.15 18.02 2.61
CA MET A 66 -8.86 19.08 3.59
C MET A 66 -7.99 20.21 3.03
N SER A 67 -7.38 20.04 1.85
CA SER A 67 -6.36 20.96 1.33
C SER A 67 -6.88 22.33 0.86
N ASP A 68 -8.17 22.64 1.04
CA ASP A 68 -8.81 23.87 0.57
C ASP A 68 -8.44 24.19 -0.91
N GLU A 69 -8.58 23.16 -1.78
CA GLU A 69 -8.29 23.18 -3.23
C GLU A 69 -6.82 23.32 -3.64
N ALA A 70 -5.89 23.43 -2.68
CA ALA A 70 -4.46 23.50 -2.96
C ALA A 70 -3.88 22.17 -3.48
N ILE A 71 -4.59 21.05 -3.28
CA ILE A 71 -4.26 19.73 -3.83
C ILE A 71 -5.50 19.20 -4.54
N GLN A 72 -5.35 18.79 -5.79
CA GLN A 72 -6.47 18.36 -6.62
C GLN A 72 -6.27 16.95 -7.18
N MET A 73 -7.38 16.27 -7.47
CA MET A 73 -7.33 14.94 -8.09
C MET A 73 -6.71 14.95 -9.49
N SER A 74 -6.79 16.08 -10.18
CA SER A 74 -6.15 16.31 -11.48
C SER A 74 -4.64 16.47 -11.38
N ASP A 75 -4.08 16.68 -10.18
CA ASP A 75 -2.64 16.73 -10.03
C ASP A 75 -2.04 15.38 -10.42
N VAL A 76 -1.02 15.41 -11.30
CA VAL A 76 -0.42 14.21 -11.89
C VAL A 76 0.11 13.28 -10.81
N TRP A 77 0.70 13.85 -9.76
CA TRP A 77 1.22 13.07 -8.64
C TRP A 77 0.14 12.45 -7.75
N ILE A 78 -1.04 13.08 -7.63
CA ILE A 78 -2.18 12.50 -6.91
C ILE A 78 -2.79 11.36 -7.71
N SER A 79 -3.14 11.61 -8.97
CA SER A 79 -3.75 10.61 -9.85
C SER A 79 -2.80 9.44 -10.14
N GLY A 80 -1.52 9.72 -10.39
CA GLY A 80 -0.47 8.72 -10.57
C GLY A 80 -0.22 7.88 -9.31
N GLY A 81 -0.15 8.53 -8.13
CA GLY A 81 -0.05 7.84 -6.85
C GLY A 81 -1.27 6.95 -6.55
N LEU A 82 -2.47 7.44 -6.83
CA LEU A 82 -3.71 6.66 -6.70
C LEU A 82 -3.73 5.46 -7.66
N GLY A 83 -3.25 5.64 -8.89
CA GLY A 83 -3.10 4.55 -9.86
C GLY A 83 -2.14 3.46 -9.37
N ALA A 84 -0.97 3.83 -8.86
CA ALA A 84 -0.02 2.89 -8.27
C ALA A 84 -0.62 2.15 -7.08
N TRP A 85 -1.36 2.85 -6.22
CA TRP A 85 -2.09 2.25 -5.10
C TRP A 85 -3.18 1.27 -5.55
N LEU A 86 -3.98 1.61 -6.56
CA LEU A 86 -5.02 0.73 -7.11
C LEU A 86 -4.43 -0.57 -7.64
N VAL A 87 -3.30 -0.50 -8.34
CA VAL A 87 -2.58 -1.69 -8.82
C VAL A 87 -2.06 -2.51 -7.63
N ALA A 88 -1.45 -1.87 -6.64
CA ALA A 88 -0.95 -2.56 -5.44
C ALA A 88 -2.06 -3.27 -4.66
N LEU A 89 -3.21 -2.59 -4.45
CA LEU A 89 -4.36 -3.18 -3.78
C LEU A 89 -4.98 -4.31 -4.63
N GLY A 90 -5.13 -4.10 -5.93
CA GLY A 90 -5.64 -5.10 -6.86
C GLY A 90 -4.79 -6.37 -6.84
N VAL A 91 -3.47 -6.24 -6.91
CA VAL A 91 -2.53 -7.37 -6.80
C VAL A 91 -2.62 -8.04 -5.43
N SER A 92 -2.75 -7.25 -4.36
CA SER A 92 -2.92 -7.80 -2.99
C SER A 92 -4.18 -8.66 -2.88
N VAL A 93 -5.30 -8.19 -3.42
CA VAL A 93 -6.61 -8.86 -3.31
C VAL A 93 -6.78 -10.01 -4.30
N PHE A 94 -6.33 -9.86 -5.54
CA PHE A 94 -6.62 -10.80 -6.63
C PHE A 94 -5.47 -11.75 -6.97
N LEU A 95 -4.24 -11.49 -6.53
CA LEU A 95 -3.09 -12.36 -6.76
C LEU A 95 -2.49 -12.91 -5.47
N VAL A 96 -2.14 -12.04 -4.52
CA VAL A 96 -1.48 -12.44 -3.27
C VAL A 96 -2.45 -13.20 -2.37
N ARG A 97 -3.63 -12.63 -2.10
CA ARG A 97 -4.61 -13.24 -1.20
C ARG A 97 -5.02 -14.67 -1.61
N PRO A 98 -5.35 -14.97 -2.88
CA PRO A 98 -5.64 -16.33 -3.31
C PRO A 98 -4.44 -17.28 -3.13
N ALA A 99 -3.23 -16.82 -3.47
CA ALA A 99 -2.01 -17.63 -3.38
C ALA A 99 -1.69 -18.10 -1.94
N LEU A 100 -2.18 -17.38 -0.92
CA LEU A 100 -2.03 -17.79 0.48
C LEU A 100 -2.83 -19.04 0.86
N THR A 101 -3.85 -19.39 0.08
CA THR A 101 -4.70 -20.57 0.30
C THR A 101 -4.35 -21.74 -0.62
N GLU A 102 -3.51 -21.50 -1.63
CA GLU A 102 -3.05 -22.51 -2.58
C GLU A 102 -1.84 -23.29 -2.03
N VAL A 103 -1.61 -24.49 -2.56
CA VAL A 103 -0.48 -25.35 -2.20
C VAL A 103 0.37 -25.63 -3.43
N GLY A 104 1.69 -25.77 -3.23
CA GLY A 104 2.65 -26.11 -4.28
C GLY A 104 3.41 -24.91 -4.83
N ASP A 105 4.20 -25.13 -5.89
CA ASP A 105 5.14 -24.13 -6.39
C ASP A 105 4.47 -22.97 -7.14
N SER A 106 3.27 -23.21 -7.69
CA SER A 106 2.44 -22.15 -8.29
C SER A 106 2.09 -21.06 -7.27
N ALA A 107 1.68 -21.47 -6.05
CA ALA A 107 1.36 -20.55 -4.96
C ALA A 107 2.59 -19.69 -4.58
N LYS A 108 3.76 -20.32 -4.50
CA LYS A 108 5.02 -19.62 -4.19
C LYS A 108 5.38 -18.60 -5.26
N SER A 109 5.24 -18.98 -6.53
CA SER A 109 5.51 -18.10 -7.68
C SER A 109 4.56 -16.90 -7.72
N LYS A 110 3.26 -17.11 -7.53
CA LYS A 110 2.26 -16.04 -7.44
C LYS A 110 2.54 -15.09 -6.28
N LEU A 111 2.90 -15.61 -5.10
CA LEU A 111 3.24 -14.79 -3.93
C LEU A 111 4.48 -13.93 -4.21
N ALA A 112 5.53 -14.50 -4.82
CA ALA A 112 6.74 -13.76 -5.18
C ALA A 112 6.46 -12.68 -6.23
N ALA A 113 5.76 -13.03 -7.32
CA ALA A 113 5.39 -12.10 -8.38
C ALA A 113 4.51 -10.96 -7.86
N GLY A 114 3.46 -11.28 -7.10
CA GLY A 114 2.56 -10.28 -6.53
C GLY A 114 3.29 -9.36 -5.55
N THR A 115 4.14 -9.91 -4.70
CA THR A 115 4.97 -9.11 -3.79
C THR A 115 5.92 -8.19 -4.57
N GLY A 116 6.56 -8.67 -5.63
CA GLY A 116 7.43 -7.86 -6.48
C GLY A 116 6.71 -6.69 -7.16
N VAL A 117 5.51 -6.93 -7.70
CA VAL A 117 4.68 -5.87 -8.31
C VAL A 117 4.29 -4.83 -7.26
N ILE A 118 3.88 -5.24 -6.06
CA ILE A 118 3.53 -4.30 -4.99
C ILE A 118 4.73 -3.43 -4.58
N HIS A 119 5.95 -3.99 -4.51
CA HIS A 119 7.15 -3.20 -4.23
C HIS A 119 7.47 -2.21 -5.36
N LEU A 120 7.28 -2.60 -6.62
CA LEU A 120 7.45 -1.67 -7.73
C LEU A 120 6.44 -0.51 -7.64
N MET A 121 5.18 -0.80 -7.30
CA MET A 121 4.17 0.22 -7.08
C MET A 121 4.48 1.12 -5.88
N LEU A 122 5.09 0.58 -4.82
CA LEU A 122 5.62 1.39 -3.72
C LEU A 122 6.64 2.41 -4.22
N VAL A 123 7.63 1.98 -5.02
CA VAL A 123 8.66 2.89 -5.55
C VAL A 123 8.04 3.98 -6.44
N ILE A 124 7.12 3.61 -7.33
CA ILE A 124 6.40 4.57 -8.18
C ILE A 124 5.55 5.53 -7.33
N GLY A 125 4.84 5.03 -6.33
CA GLY A 125 4.05 5.84 -5.41
C GLY A 125 4.91 6.82 -4.61
N LEU A 126 6.07 6.37 -4.10
CA LEU A 126 7.04 7.24 -3.43
C LEU A 126 7.59 8.31 -4.37
N TYR A 127 7.88 7.96 -5.63
CA TYR A 127 8.32 8.93 -6.63
C TYR A 127 7.28 10.05 -6.79
N PHE A 128 6.01 9.73 -6.99
CA PHE A 128 4.96 10.74 -7.08
C PHE A 128 4.83 11.58 -5.81
N MET A 129 4.86 10.96 -4.63
CA MET A 129 4.68 11.67 -3.35
C MET A 129 5.86 12.59 -3.00
N VAL A 130 7.08 12.21 -3.37
CA VAL A 130 8.30 12.96 -3.06
C VAL A 130 8.57 14.05 -4.09
N PHE A 131 8.57 13.70 -5.37
CA PHE A 131 8.99 14.62 -6.43
C PHE A 131 7.87 15.49 -6.96
N LYS A 132 6.61 15.05 -6.79
CA LYS A 132 5.39 15.78 -7.22
C LYS A 132 5.53 16.41 -8.61
N PRO A 133 5.88 15.62 -9.64
CA PRO A 133 6.07 16.11 -11.00
C PRO A 133 4.78 16.65 -11.61
#